data_AF-A0A2H0N594-F1
#
_entry.id   AF-A0A2H0N594-F1
#
_cell.length_a   1.000
_cell.length_b   1.000
_cell.length_c   1.000
_cell.angle_alpha   90.00
_cell.angle_beta   90.00
_cell.angle_gamma   90.00
#
_symmetry.space_group_name_H-M   'P 1'
#
loop_
_entity.id
_entity.type
_entity.pdbx_description
1 polymer ?
#
loop_
_entity_poly.entity_id
_entity_poly.type
_entity_poly.pdbx_seq_one_letter_code
_entity_poly.pdbx_strand_id
1 'polypeptide(L)'
;MRKAALHEVAKLASGLVLGDFIFGLWFYFGGHLPMTFWGISFTEQNVIGWLLFDVVLFAILVHYGWRLSMRPTVSHERKFHMVAGVVFALVALLHLSRIIFGWNFVIGSWNAPYWLNGLGTILTAFLAFTSFHFGKKN
;
A
#
# COMPACT_ATOMS: atom_id res chain seq x y z
N MET A 1 13.00 -4.55 -20.89
CA MET A 1 12.78 -3.46 -19.91
C MET A 1 14.12 -2.99 -19.34
N ARG A 2 14.29 -1.68 -19.10
CA ARG A 2 15.55 -1.09 -18.61
C ARG A 2 15.73 -1.44 -17.13
N LYS A 3 16.90 -1.98 -16.71
CA LYS A 3 17.17 -2.43 -15.33
C LYS A 3 16.81 -1.40 -14.24
N ALA A 4 16.99 -0.11 -14.53
CA ALA A 4 16.62 0.99 -13.63
C ALA A 4 15.11 1.08 -13.35
N ALA A 5 14.25 0.76 -14.31
CA ALA A 5 12.80 0.79 -14.11
C ALA A 5 12.34 -0.35 -13.18
N LEU A 6 12.91 -1.55 -13.33
CA LEU A 6 12.60 -2.69 -12.46
C LEU A 6 12.99 -2.42 -11.00
N HIS A 7 14.07 -1.67 -10.79
CA HIS A 7 14.56 -1.31 -9.46
C HIS A 7 13.63 -0.32 -8.74
N GLU A 8 13.17 0.73 -9.43
CA GLU A 8 12.21 1.68 -8.86
C GLU A 8 10.83 1.03 -8.59
N VAL A 9 10.40 0.13 -9.50
CA VAL A 9 9.19 -0.67 -9.28
C VAL A 9 9.34 -1.56 -8.05
N ALA A 10 10.50 -2.19 -7.84
CA ALA A 10 10.72 -3.03 -6.67
C ALA A 10 10.67 -2.25 -5.35
N LYS A 11 11.15 -1.00 -5.31
CA LYS A 11 11.01 -0.12 -4.14
C LYS A 11 9.55 0.21 -3.85
N LEU A 12 8.79 0.60 -4.87
CA LEU A 12 7.35 0.88 -4.72
C LEU A 12 6.61 -0.37 -4.24
N ALA A 13 6.89 -1.51 -4.87
CA ALA A 13 6.29 -2.79 -4.53
C ALA A 13 6.65 -3.23 -3.10
N SER A 14 7.89 -3.04 -2.64
CA SER A 14 8.25 -3.35 -1.25
C SER A 14 7.45 -2.53 -0.24
N GLY A 15 7.16 -1.26 -0.54
CA GLY A 15 6.30 -0.43 0.31
C GLY A 15 4.85 -0.91 0.32
N LEU A 16 4.33 -1.32 -0.84
CA LEU A 16 2.98 -1.86 -0.96
C LEU A 16 2.82 -3.18 -0.20
N VAL A 17 3.76 -4.11 -0.37
CA VAL A 17 3.78 -5.42 0.33
C VAL A 17 3.89 -5.22 1.84
N LEU A 18 4.73 -4.28 2.30
CA LEU A 18 4.82 -3.96 3.72
C LEU A 18 3.50 -3.42 4.29
N GLY A 19 2.81 -2.56 3.53
CA GLY A 19 1.50 -2.05 3.91
C GLY A 19 0.45 -3.16 4.04
N ASP A 20 0.42 -4.07 3.07
CA ASP A 20 -0.48 -5.24 3.06
C ASP A 20 -0.18 -6.18 4.24
N PHE A 21 1.10 -6.47 4.50
CA PHE A 21 1.53 -7.28 5.64
C PHE A 21 1.10 -6.69 6.99
N ILE A 22 1.29 -5.38 7.19
CA ILE A 22 0.88 -4.69 8.44
C ILE A 22 -0.65 -4.73 8.59
N PHE A 23 -1.37 -4.54 7.48
CA PHE A 23 -2.83 -4.62 7.47
C PHE A 23 -3.31 -6.03 7.83
N GLY A 24 -2.69 -7.08 7.26
CA GLY A 24 -2.97 -8.47 7.59
C GLY A 24 -2.67 -8.82 9.05
N LEU A 25 -1.55 -8.33 9.60
CA LEU A 25 -1.24 -8.49 11.03
C LEU A 25 -2.29 -7.83 11.92
N TRP A 26 -2.73 -6.62 11.56
CA TRP A 26 -3.78 -5.94 12.31
C TRP A 26 -5.10 -6.72 12.28
N PHE A 27 -5.46 -7.32 11.15
CA PHE A 27 -6.64 -8.19 11.04
C PHE A 27 -6.54 -9.46 11.88
N TYR A 28 -5.36 -10.10 11.87
CA TYR A 28 -5.09 -11.29 12.64
C TYR A 28 -5.16 -11.02 14.15
N PHE A 29 -4.44 -10.01 14.65
CA PHE A 29 -4.44 -9.66 16.08
C PHE A 29 -5.71 -8.94 16.54
N GLY A 30 -6.42 -8.27 15.63
CA GLY A 30 -7.67 -7.58 15.91
C GLY A 30 -8.88 -8.51 16.06
N GLY A 31 -8.71 -9.82 15.84
CA GLY A 31 -9.81 -10.79 15.92
C GLY A 31 -10.87 -10.61 14.83
N HIS A 32 -10.49 -10.05 13.68
CA HIS A 32 -11.41 -9.80 12.56
C HIS A 32 -11.57 -11.03 11.65
N LEU A 33 -10.85 -12.13 11.94
CA LEU A 33 -10.93 -13.40 11.22
C LEU A 33 -11.79 -14.41 12.01
N PRO A 34 -12.49 -15.34 11.33
CA PRO A 34 -12.56 -15.49 9.89
C PRO A 34 -13.50 -14.46 9.24
N MET A 35 -13.11 -13.97 8.06
CA MET A 35 -13.93 -13.07 7.25
C MET A 35 -14.10 -13.60 5.84
N THR A 36 -15.23 -13.33 5.21
CA THR A 36 -15.44 -13.62 3.78
C THR A 36 -15.56 -12.32 3.01
N PHE A 37 -14.72 -12.15 1.99
CA PHE A 37 -14.70 -10.98 1.12
C PHE A 37 -14.68 -11.44 -0.33
N TRP A 38 -15.65 -11.00 -1.14
CA TRP A 38 -15.83 -11.44 -2.53
C TRP A 38 -15.90 -12.97 -2.73
N GLY A 39 -16.52 -13.68 -1.78
CA GLY A 39 -16.64 -15.14 -1.83
C GLY A 39 -15.36 -15.89 -1.44
N ILE A 40 -14.29 -15.19 -1.07
CA ILE A 40 -13.04 -15.78 -0.57
C ILE A 40 -13.03 -15.67 0.96
N SER A 41 -12.88 -16.80 1.65
CA SER A 41 -12.82 -16.86 3.11
C SER A 41 -11.37 -16.81 3.61
N PHE A 42 -11.07 -15.78 4.39
CA PHE A 42 -9.81 -15.60 5.08
C PHE A 42 -9.96 -16.14 6.50
N THR A 43 -9.24 -17.21 6.81
CA THR A 43 -9.22 -17.87 8.13
C THR A 43 -7.86 -17.63 8.80
N GLU A 44 -7.77 -17.80 10.11
CA GLU A 44 -6.49 -17.66 10.85
C GLU A 44 -5.40 -18.58 10.29
N GLN A 45 -5.77 -19.82 9.93
CA GLN A 45 -4.84 -20.80 9.35
C GLN A 45 -4.34 -20.38 7.97
N ASN A 46 -5.20 -19.80 7.13
CA ASN A 46 -4.82 -19.39 5.78
C ASN A 46 -4.03 -18.07 5.80
N VAL A 47 -4.41 -17.12 6.65
CA VAL A 47 -3.79 -15.78 6.71
C VAL A 47 -2.32 -15.86 7.10
N ILE A 48 -1.92 -16.80 7.96
CA ILE A 48 -0.50 -17.00 8.28
C ILE A 48 0.31 -17.34 7.01
N GLY A 49 -0.24 -18.17 6.10
CA GLY A 49 0.40 -18.49 4.82
C GLY A 49 0.60 -17.26 3.92
N TRP A 50 -0.42 -16.38 3.85
CA TRP A 50 -0.33 -15.11 3.13
C TRP A 50 0.71 -14.16 3.75
N LEU A 51 0.72 -14.01 5.08
CA LEU A 51 1.71 -13.19 5.78
C LEU A 51 3.14 -13.69 5.60
N LEU A 52 3.35 -15.01 5.61
CA LEU A 52 4.67 -15.59 5.32
C LEU A 52 5.10 -15.33 3.87
N PHE A 53 4.17 -15.43 2.92
CA PHE A 53 4.42 -15.06 1.54
C PHE A 53 4.84 -13.58 1.43
N ASP A 54 4.16 -12.67 2.13
CA ASP A 54 4.52 -11.24 2.14
C ASP A 54 5.91 -11.00 2.72
N VAL A 55 6.30 -11.70 3.80
CA VAL A 55 7.65 -11.58 4.37
C VAL A 55 8.71 -12.01 3.36
N VAL A 56 8.49 -13.14 2.69
CA VAL A 56 9.41 -13.66 1.66
C VAL A 56 9.47 -12.69 0.47
N LEU A 57 8.31 -12.25 -0.02
CA LEU A 57 8.21 -11.32 -1.14
C LEU A 57 8.86 -9.97 -0.80
N PHE A 58 8.61 -9.44 0.40
CA PHE A 58 9.24 -8.24 0.90
C PHE A 58 10.76 -8.39 0.96
N ALA A 59 11.28 -9.50 1.50
CA ALA A 59 12.72 -9.76 1.55
C ALA A 59 13.34 -9.81 0.13
N ILE A 60 12.67 -10.44 -0.83
CA ILE A 60 13.12 -10.50 -2.23
C ILE A 60 13.09 -9.10 -2.86
N LEU A 61 12.00 -8.35 -2.70
CA LEU A 61 11.84 -7.02 -3.29
C LEU A 61 12.81 -6.01 -2.69
N VAL A 62 13.01 -6.05 -1.37
CA VAL A 62 14.00 -5.22 -0.67
C VAL A 62 15.41 -5.59 -1.11
N HIS A 63 15.73 -6.88 -1.19
CA HIS A 63 17.02 -7.34 -1.68
C HIS A 63 17.28 -6.81 -3.10
N TYR A 64 16.31 -6.92 -4.00
CA TYR A 64 16.42 -6.45 -5.38
C TYR A 64 16.43 -4.91 -5.51
N GLY A 65 15.60 -4.24 -4.72
CA GLY A 65 15.41 -2.78 -4.71
C GLY A 65 16.50 -2.01 -3.98
N TRP A 66 17.33 -2.66 -3.14
CA TRP A 66 18.34 -1.97 -2.32
C TRP A 66 19.80 -2.41 -2.58
N ARG A 67 20.09 -3.57 -3.23
CA ARG A 67 21.47 -4.08 -3.42
C ARG A 67 22.32 -3.51 -4.57
N LEU A 68 21.85 -2.54 -5.35
CA LEU A 68 22.65 -1.94 -6.43
C LEU A 68 23.00 -0.49 -6.08
N SER A 69 24.30 -0.22 -5.94
CA SER A 69 24.87 1.06 -5.54
C SER A 69 24.26 2.25 -6.28
N MET A 70 23.96 3.30 -5.52
CA MET A 70 23.42 4.57 -5.96
C MET A 70 24.18 5.13 -7.18
N ARG A 71 23.49 5.24 -8.30
CA ARG A 71 23.70 6.34 -9.25
C ARG A 71 22.34 6.96 -9.53
N PRO A 72 22.01 8.12 -8.94
CA PRO A 72 20.76 8.79 -9.20
C PRO A 72 20.82 9.33 -10.64
N THR A 73 20.28 8.57 -11.59
CA THR A 73 19.96 9.14 -12.89
C THR A 73 18.65 9.90 -12.71
N VAL A 74 18.76 11.21 -12.50
CA VAL A 74 17.72 12.24 -12.27
C VAL A 74 16.36 11.98 -12.94
N SER A 75 16.35 11.40 -14.15
CA SER A 75 15.13 11.08 -14.91
C SER A 75 14.22 9.98 -14.32
N HIS A 76 14.72 9.09 -13.46
CA HIS A 76 13.96 7.94 -12.96
C HIS A 76 13.23 8.23 -11.63
N GLU A 77 13.84 9.03 -10.76
CA GLU A 77 13.24 9.43 -9.47
C GLU A 77 11.97 10.25 -9.69
N ARG A 78 11.98 11.14 -10.69
CA ARG A 78 10.78 11.89 -11.10
C ARG A 78 9.62 11.00 -11.50
N LYS A 79 9.89 9.92 -12.25
CA LYS A 79 8.85 8.96 -12.67
C LYS A 79 8.31 8.16 -11.49
N PHE A 80 9.19 7.73 -10.59
CA PHE A 80 8.79 7.05 -9.36
C PHE A 80 7.85 7.92 -8.52
N HIS A 81 8.25 9.16 -8.24
CA HIS A 81 7.45 10.09 -7.45
C HIS A 81 6.10 10.44 -8.12
N MET A 82 6.04 10.55 -9.46
CA MET A 82 4.76 10.72 -10.14
C MET A 82 3.84 9.49 -10.00
N VAL A 83 4.37 8.28 -10.19
CA VAL A 83 3.56 7.05 -10.07
C VAL A 83 3.05 6.89 -8.63
N ALA A 84 3.93 7.06 -7.64
CA ALA A 84 3.55 7.00 -6.22
C ALA A 84 2.48 8.05 -5.89
N GLY A 85 2.64 9.29 -6.37
CA GLY A 85 1.67 10.37 -6.15
C GLY A 85 0.29 10.06 -6.75
N VAL A 86 0.24 9.51 -7.97
CA VAL A 86 -1.02 9.10 -8.60
C VAL A 86 -1.71 8.00 -7.79
N VAL A 87 -0.97 6.97 -7.36
CA VAL A 87 -1.53 5.87 -6.55
C VAL A 87 -2.10 6.42 -5.24
N PHE A 88 -1.34 7.22 -4.49
CA PHE A 88 -1.81 7.79 -3.24
C PHE A 88 -2.98 8.75 -3.43
N ALA A 89 -3.02 9.51 -4.54
CA ALA A 89 -4.16 10.37 -4.86
C ALA A 89 -5.43 9.57 -5.11
N LEU A 90 -5.35 8.46 -5.86
CA LEU A 90 -6.50 7.57 -6.09
C LEU A 90 -7.02 6.99 -4.77
N VAL A 91 -6.13 6.54 -3.89
CA VAL A 91 -6.50 6.01 -2.57
C VAL A 91 -7.12 7.11 -1.69
N ALA A 92 -6.57 8.32 -1.70
CA ALA A 92 -7.13 9.47 -0.97
C ALA A 92 -8.53 9.82 -1.46
N LEU A 93 -8.75 9.83 -2.77
CA LEU A 93 -10.07 10.05 -3.36
C LEU A 93 -11.06 8.95 -2.98
N LEU A 94 -10.62 7.69 -2.94
CA LEU A 94 -11.46 6.58 -2.48
C LEU A 94 -11.90 6.80 -1.03
N HIS A 95 -10.97 7.09 -0.11
CA HIS A 95 -11.31 7.38 1.28
C HIS A 95 -12.20 8.63 1.44
N LEU A 96 -11.93 9.69 0.67
CA LEU A 96 -12.72 10.91 0.69
C LEU A 96 -14.15 10.67 0.17
N SER A 97 -14.30 9.89 -0.90
CA SER A 97 -15.61 9.50 -1.43
C SER A 97 -16.46 8.81 -0.36
N ARG A 98 -15.81 8.05 0.53
CA ARG A 98 -16.47 7.39 1.65
C ARG A 98 -17.00 8.36 2.70
N ILE A 99 -16.30 9.45 2.95
CA ILE A 99 -16.76 10.50 3.86
C ILE A 99 -17.91 11.29 3.24
N ILE A 100 -17.80 11.64 1.95
CA ILE A 100 -18.78 12.50 1.25
C ILE A 100 -20.08 11.75 0.98
N PHE A 101 -20.01 10.54 0.43
CA PHE A 101 -21.19 9.77 0.01
C PHE A 101 -21.73 8.84 1.11
N GLY A 102 -21.00 8.69 2.22
CA GLY A 102 -21.45 7.89 3.37
C GLY A 102 -21.64 6.40 3.08
N TRP A 103 -20.97 5.86 2.05
CA TRP A 103 -21.12 4.45 1.70
C TRP A 103 -20.47 3.56 2.77
N ASN A 104 -21.21 2.53 3.18
CA ASN A 104 -20.79 1.60 4.21
C ASN A 104 -19.70 0.66 3.66
N PHE A 105 -18.62 0.52 4.43
CA PHE A 105 -17.58 -0.46 4.15
C PHE A 105 -17.64 -1.51 5.26
N VAL A 106 -18.31 -2.61 4.94
CA VAL A 106 -18.52 -3.72 5.85
C VAL A 106 -17.70 -4.90 5.36
N ILE A 107 -16.85 -5.42 6.24
CA ILE A 107 -16.08 -6.65 6.02
C ILE A 107 -16.53 -7.67 7.06
N GLY A 108 -17.21 -8.73 6.63
CA GLY A 108 -17.82 -9.69 7.56
C GLY A 108 -18.85 -9.01 8.47
N SER A 109 -18.65 -9.09 9.79
CA SER A 109 -19.45 -8.39 10.81
C SER A 109 -18.89 -7.02 11.20
N TRP A 110 -17.73 -6.63 10.70
CA TRP A 110 -17.06 -5.39 11.08
C TRP A 110 -17.43 -4.26 10.13
N ASN A 111 -18.08 -3.22 10.68
CA ASN A 111 -18.27 -1.95 10.00
C ASN A 111 -17.05 -1.05 10.28
N ALA A 112 -16.27 -0.76 9.25
CA ALA A 112 -15.06 0.05 9.41
C ALA A 112 -15.43 1.44 9.96
N PRO A 113 -14.85 1.90 11.06
CA PRO A 113 -15.27 3.15 11.68
C PRO A 113 -14.80 4.36 10.85
N TYR A 114 -15.59 5.44 10.86
CA TYR A 114 -15.30 6.65 10.09
C TYR A 114 -14.00 7.36 10.52
N TRP A 115 -13.59 7.26 11.80
CA TRP A 115 -12.33 7.86 12.27
C TRP A 115 -11.11 7.26 11.57
N LEU A 116 -11.12 5.94 11.35
CA LEU A 116 -10.04 5.23 10.66
C LEU A 116 -9.98 5.65 9.18
N ASN A 117 -11.15 5.83 8.55
CA ASN A 117 -11.24 6.34 7.20
C ASN A 117 -10.75 7.81 7.08
N GLY A 118 -11.03 8.64 8.09
CA GLY A 118 -10.53 10.01 8.17
C GLY A 118 -9.00 10.06 8.22
N LEU A 119 -8.38 9.24 9.08
CA LEU A 119 -6.92 9.10 9.13
C LEU A 119 -6.35 8.60 7.81
N GLY A 120 -6.96 7.57 7.20
CA GLY A 120 -6.56 7.07 5.89
C GLY A 120 -6.59 8.16 4.81
N THR A 121 -7.63 9.00 4.81
CA THR A 121 -7.76 10.14 3.88
C THR A 121 -6.61 11.13 4.05
N ILE A 122 -6.32 11.55 5.30
CA ILE A 122 -5.29 12.56 5.58
C ILE A 122 -3.90 12.04 5.20
N LEU A 123 -3.57 10.82 5.62
CA LEU A 123 -2.27 10.22 5.34
C LEU A 123 -2.04 10.07 3.83
N THR A 124 -3.00 9.48 3.12
CA THR A 124 -2.85 9.23 1.68
C THR A 124 -2.84 10.54 0.88
N ALA A 125 -3.59 11.56 1.29
CA ALA A 125 -3.50 12.90 0.70
C ALA A 125 -2.12 13.55 0.92
N PHE A 126 -1.56 13.42 2.13
CA PHE A 126 -0.23 13.92 2.45
C PHE A 126 0.86 13.20 1.64
N LEU A 127 0.80 11.87 1.53
CA LEU A 127 1.72 11.10 0.71
C LEU A 127 1.60 11.44 -0.78
N ALA A 128 0.39 11.68 -1.28
CA ALA A 128 0.18 12.16 -2.65
C ALA A 128 0.82 13.53 -2.88
N PHE A 129 0.58 14.49 -1.98
CA PHE A 129 1.12 15.84 -2.06
C PHE A 129 2.66 15.84 -2.06
N THR A 130 3.26 15.15 -1.10
CA THR A 130 4.73 15.06 -0.98
C THR A 130 5.35 14.38 -2.21
N SER A 131 4.72 13.32 -2.72
CA SER A 131 5.16 12.64 -3.94
C SER A 131 5.12 13.58 -5.16
N PHE A 132 4.04 14.33 -5.36
CA PHE A 132 3.98 15.31 -6.45
C PHE A 132 4.94 16.48 -6.27
N HIS A 133 5.15 16.94 -5.04
CA HIS A 133 6.12 18.00 -4.74
C HIS A 133 7.55 17.58 -5.14
N PHE A 134 7.98 16.38 -4.74
CA PHE A 134 9.30 15.85 -5.10
C PHE A 134 9.41 15.53 -6.59
N GLY A 135 8.35 15.04 -7.23
CA GLY A 135 8.31 14.82 -8.68
C GLY A 135 8.36 16.10 -9.53
N LYS A 136 8.10 17.27 -8.95
CA LYS A 136 8.18 18.58 -9.64
C LYS A 136 9.52 19.28 -9.47
N LYS A 137 10.27 18.96 -8.41
CA LYS A 137 11.51 19.66 -8.00
C LYS A 137 12.78 19.05 -8.62
N ASN A 138 12.67 17.85 -9.20
CA ASN A 138 13.72 17.14 -9.96
C ASN A 138 13.41 17.15 -11.46
#